data_AF-A0A8J6Y168-F1
#
_entry.id   AF-A0A8J6Y168-F1
#
_cell.length_a   1.000
_cell.length_b   1.000
_cell.length_c   1.000
_cell.angle_alpha   90.00
_cell.angle_beta   90.00
_cell.angle_gamma   90.00
#
_symmetry.space_group_name_H-M   'P 1'
#
loop_
_entity.id
_entity.type
_entity.pdbx_description
1 polymer ?
#
loop_
_entity_poly.entity_id
_entity_poly.type
_entity_poly.pdbx_seq_one_letter_code
_entity_poly.pdbx_strand_id
1 'polypeptide(L)'
;MLKTPALRVLVVCTAVMLSLAFACQSGGPPEIRAERVVLVSYDSVGADLAWRWIADGTAESPDGLRGLAENGFSAERLRMVDPTLTAVNHAALVTGRDAAGTGIVGNSFRRPGTAIGDWVSGFNASSDAETLWKAARRNGLSVATLMWPGADGGAPDRMGDFGAVWPGPPLVASGVLELKPDTAGTTGEVPSADGLAPLMWRLRFDLGSSSSPGEVEYLMALVDAEPDGRPRYDTAAVRLADDADWSYVGEMEWIELGFEARGEHDNRPRRYGAWCKVLRIDRINGTVRLYQGGANRLLAYPEAFEDRLTEAVGPWPGEPDSAKLAAWWLDLAAGIDLDTFIEQGERLDRYLDRMTEWVLAEENADLILTYHSSIDTYLHASLITDPRWEELTDRIG
;
A
#
# COMPACT_ATOMS: atom_id res chain seq x y z
N MET A 1 -3.61 22.42 76.63
CA MET A 1 -3.96 23.81 76.26
C MET A 1 -2.70 24.67 76.30
N LEU A 2 -2.18 25.10 75.15
CA LEU A 2 -0.98 25.96 75.05
C LEU A 2 -1.27 27.33 75.70
N LYS A 3 -0.42 27.73 76.67
CA LYS A 3 -0.69 28.81 77.64
C LYS A 3 -0.39 30.23 77.16
N THR A 4 0.19 30.43 75.97
CA THR A 4 0.51 31.77 75.44
C THR A 4 0.02 31.95 74.00
N PRO A 5 -0.55 33.12 73.65
CA PRO A 5 -1.08 33.40 72.32
C PRO A 5 -0.02 33.29 71.22
N ALA A 6 1.23 33.68 71.51
CA ALA A 6 2.35 33.55 70.59
C ALA A 6 2.64 32.08 70.19
N LEU A 7 2.50 31.14 71.13
CA LEU A 7 2.76 29.73 70.89
C LEU A 7 1.65 29.08 70.05
N ARG A 8 0.41 29.59 70.13
CA ARG A 8 -0.70 29.15 69.27
C ARG A 8 -0.52 29.66 67.84
N VAL A 9 -0.10 30.91 67.66
CA VAL A 9 0.19 31.47 66.34
C VAL A 9 1.34 30.72 65.68
N LEU A 10 2.41 30.42 66.44
CA LEU A 10 3.54 29.65 65.92
C LEU A 10 3.11 28.26 65.45
N VAL A 11 2.34 27.52 66.27
CA VAL A 11 1.85 26.18 65.90
C VAL A 11 0.95 26.22 64.67
N VAL A 12 0.08 27.23 64.55
CA VAL A 12 -0.77 27.40 63.36
C VAL A 12 0.06 27.74 62.13
N CYS A 13 1.04 28.64 62.23
CA CYS A 13 1.92 28.98 61.11
C CYS A 13 2.79 27.79 60.67
N THR A 14 3.31 27.01 61.62
CA THR A 14 4.07 25.80 61.33
C THR A 14 3.19 24.73 60.69
N ALA A 15 1.97 24.52 61.18
CA ALA A 15 1.02 23.59 60.58
C ALA A 15 0.63 24.03 59.15
N VAL A 16 0.35 25.31 58.93
CA VAL A 16 0.03 25.86 57.61
C VAL A 16 1.21 25.73 56.63
N MET A 17 2.43 26.00 57.09
CA MET A 17 3.63 25.81 56.26
C MET A 17 3.90 24.34 55.93
N LEU A 18 3.67 23.41 56.86
CA LEU A 18 3.77 21.97 56.62
C LEU A 18 2.69 21.48 55.65
N SER A 19 1.46 22.00 55.74
CA SER A 19 0.36 21.69 54.80
C SER A 19 0.65 22.21 53.40
N LEU A 20 1.21 23.42 53.27
CA LEU A 20 1.60 24.00 51.98
C LEU A 20 2.79 23.24 51.36
N ALA A 21 3.75 22.80 52.16
CA ALA A 21 4.87 21.98 51.69
C ALA A 21 4.43 20.60 51.19
N PHE A 22 3.43 19.98 51.82
CA PHE A 22 2.83 18.72 51.35
C PHE A 22 1.96 18.91 50.11
N ALA A 23 1.23 20.02 49.99
CA ALA A 23 0.43 20.34 48.81
C ALA A 23 1.29 20.66 47.57
N CYS A 24 2.53 21.12 47.73
CA CYS A 24 3.48 21.30 46.64
C CYS A 24 4.28 20.03 46.27
N GLN A 25 4.13 18.93 47.03
CA GLN A 25 4.78 17.64 46.75
C GLN A 25 3.87 16.62 46.05
N SER A 26 2.59 16.95 45.82
CA SER A 26 1.80 16.18 44.85
C SER A 26 2.36 16.48 43.47
N GLY A 27 3.31 15.67 43.01
CA GLY A 27 3.64 15.59 41.59
C GLY A 27 2.34 15.52 40.82
N GLY A 28 2.20 16.34 39.77
CA GLY A 28 1.03 16.28 38.90
C GLY A 28 0.78 14.84 38.43
N PRO A 29 -0.41 14.54 37.87
CA PRO A 29 -0.62 13.26 37.23
C PRO A 29 0.59 12.98 36.33
N PRO A 30 1.14 11.75 36.35
CA PRO A 30 2.31 11.42 35.54
C PRO A 30 2.04 11.90 34.13
N GLU A 31 2.97 12.66 33.56
CA GLU A 31 2.88 13.11 32.18
C GLU A 31 3.03 11.85 31.32
N ILE A 32 1.88 11.20 31.02
CA ILE A 32 1.84 10.04 30.14
C ILE A 32 2.15 10.58 28.75
N ARG A 33 3.43 10.54 28.40
CA ARG A 33 3.90 10.82 27.07
C ARG A 33 3.93 9.51 26.30
N ALA A 34 3.19 9.45 25.20
CA ALA A 34 3.30 8.32 24.29
C ALA A 34 4.75 8.22 23.79
N GLU A 35 5.32 7.01 23.81
CA GLU A 35 6.67 6.76 23.28
C GLU A 35 6.69 6.93 21.75
N ARG A 36 5.58 6.60 21.09
CA ARG A 36 5.38 6.76 19.64
C ARG A 36 3.94 7.14 19.33
N VAL A 37 3.74 7.82 18.21
CA VAL A 37 2.42 8.12 17.63
C VAL A 37 2.34 7.48 16.25
N VAL A 38 1.30 6.69 16.01
CA VAL A 38 1.00 6.10 14.70
C VAL A 38 -0.32 6.69 14.22
N LEU A 39 -0.30 7.30 13.04
CA LEU A 39 -1.48 7.78 12.34
C LEU A 39 -1.75 6.88 11.14
N VAL A 40 -2.82 6.11 11.22
CA VAL A 40 -3.26 5.20 10.15
C VAL A 40 -4.45 5.83 9.45
N SER A 41 -4.37 5.94 8.12
CA SER A 41 -5.49 6.37 7.27
C SER A 41 -5.98 5.19 6.43
N TYR A 42 -7.26 4.86 6.53
CA TYR A 42 -7.94 3.97 5.59
C TYR A 42 -8.79 4.83 4.66
N ASP A 43 -8.43 4.89 3.39
CA ASP A 43 -9.08 5.78 2.43
C ASP A 43 -10.52 5.36 2.13
N SER A 44 -11.38 6.36 1.93
CA SER A 44 -12.81 6.18 1.65
C SER A 44 -13.61 5.39 2.71
N VAL A 45 -13.06 5.20 3.93
CA VAL A 45 -13.81 4.61 5.06
C VAL A 45 -14.66 5.65 5.76
N GLY A 46 -15.88 5.83 5.26
CA GLY A 46 -16.88 6.69 5.91
C GLY A 46 -17.32 6.17 7.28
N ALA A 47 -17.64 7.09 8.20
CA ALA A 47 -18.06 6.74 9.56
C ALA A 47 -19.26 5.76 9.59
N ASP A 48 -20.25 5.96 8.72
CA ASP A 48 -21.44 5.10 8.67
C ASP A 48 -21.11 3.66 8.22
N LEU A 49 -20.05 3.48 7.43
CA LEU A 49 -19.55 2.17 7.02
C LEU A 49 -18.76 1.50 8.16
N ALA A 50 -17.84 2.24 8.79
CA ALA A 50 -17.06 1.74 9.92
C ALA A 50 -17.95 1.29 11.09
N TRP A 51 -18.92 2.12 11.49
CA TRP A 51 -19.85 1.76 12.57
C TRP A 51 -20.74 0.57 12.22
N ARG A 52 -21.12 0.43 10.94
CA ARG A 52 -21.87 -0.75 10.47
C ARG A 52 -21.04 -2.01 10.62
N TRP A 53 -19.78 -1.99 10.17
CA TRP A 53 -18.88 -3.14 10.29
C TRP A 53 -18.61 -3.55 11.73
N ILE A 54 -18.52 -2.59 12.64
CA ILE A 54 -18.39 -2.89 14.08
C ILE A 54 -19.69 -3.52 14.61
N ALA A 55 -20.86 -2.98 14.22
CA ALA A 55 -22.15 -3.41 14.74
C ALA A 55 -22.62 -4.77 14.19
N ASP A 56 -22.30 -5.09 12.94
CA ASP A 56 -22.73 -6.33 12.28
C ASP A 56 -21.71 -7.48 12.42
N GLY A 57 -20.54 -7.22 13.00
CA GLY A 57 -19.49 -8.21 13.22
C GLY A 57 -18.48 -8.35 12.07
N THR A 58 -18.60 -7.57 10.98
CA THR A 58 -17.61 -7.57 9.90
C THR A 58 -16.21 -7.20 10.41
N ALA A 59 -16.12 -6.25 11.33
CA ALA A 59 -14.88 -5.83 11.99
C ALA A 59 -14.80 -6.37 13.42
N GLU A 60 -15.05 -7.68 13.63
CA GLU A 60 -15.15 -8.28 14.97
C GLU A 60 -13.83 -8.41 15.74
N SER A 61 -12.68 -8.25 15.06
CA SER A 61 -11.37 -8.42 15.67
C SER A 61 -11.19 -7.50 16.90
N PRO A 62 -10.85 -8.05 18.08
CA PRO A 62 -10.64 -7.26 19.29
C PRO A 62 -9.36 -6.40 19.21
N ASP A 63 -8.47 -6.69 18.27
CA ASP A 63 -7.25 -5.91 18.03
C ASP A 63 -7.42 -4.88 16.89
N GLY A 64 -8.62 -4.83 16.27
CA GLY A 64 -8.95 -3.94 15.16
C GLY A 64 -9.92 -2.81 15.53
N LEU A 65 -10.75 -2.38 14.56
CA LEU A 65 -11.69 -1.26 14.72
C LEU A 65 -12.64 -1.42 15.91
N ARG A 66 -13.14 -2.63 16.16
CA ARG A 66 -14.00 -2.88 17.33
C ARG A 66 -13.27 -2.68 18.64
N GLY A 67 -12.05 -3.20 18.77
CA GLY A 67 -11.20 -2.98 19.95
C GLY A 67 -10.91 -1.52 20.22
N LEU A 68 -10.54 -0.77 19.16
CA LEU A 68 -10.30 0.67 19.22
C LEU A 68 -11.56 1.46 19.63
N ALA A 69 -12.73 1.04 19.14
CA ALA A 69 -14.00 1.67 19.50
C ALA A 69 -14.44 1.39 20.94
N GLU A 70 -14.26 0.16 21.42
CA GLU A 70 -14.69 -0.25 22.77
C GLU A 70 -13.72 0.22 23.87
N ASN A 71 -12.42 0.23 23.61
CA ASN A 71 -11.38 0.49 24.62
C ASN A 71 -10.67 1.84 24.44
N GLY A 72 -10.89 2.54 23.32
CA GLY A 72 -10.29 3.82 23.01
C GLY A 72 -11.25 5.01 23.11
N PHE A 73 -10.84 6.13 22.53
CA PHE A 73 -11.72 7.27 22.28
C PHE A 73 -12.17 7.23 20.82
N SER A 74 -13.48 7.23 20.60
CA SER A 74 -14.06 7.24 19.26
C SER A 74 -15.05 8.38 19.10
N ALA A 75 -14.95 9.08 17.98
CA ALA A 75 -15.95 10.08 17.56
C ALA A 75 -17.01 9.40 16.68
N GLU A 76 -18.26 9.84 16.79
CA GLU A 76 -19.34 9.36 15.91
C GLU A 76 -19.00 9.61 14.43
N ARG A 77 -18.39 10.77 14.13
CA ARG A 77 -17.97 11.15 12.77
C ARG A 77 -16.86 12.20 12.81
N LEU A 78 -15.87 12.06 11.93
CA LEU A 78 -14.95 13.14 11.56
C LEU A 78 -15.55 13.94 10.40
N ARG A 79 -15.66 15.26 10.54
CA ARG A 79 -16.11 16.15 9.44
C ARG A 79 -14.91 16.55 8.59
N MET A 80 -14.90 16.06 7.36
CA MET A 80 -13.90 16.36 6.34
C MET A 80 -14.02 17.81 5.83
N VAL A 81 -12.93 18.34 5.27
CA VAL A 81 -12.94 19.63 4.59
C VAL A 81 -13.47 19.47 3.16
N ASP A 82 -14.02 20.54 2.60
CA ASP A 82 -14.54 20.58 1.23
C ASP A 82 -13.42 21.00 0.25
N PRO A 83 -13.26 20.33 -0.91
CA PRO A 83 -13.95 19.11 -1.34
C PRO A 83 -13.46 17.84 -0.63
N THR A 84 -14.34 16.85 -0.50
CA THR A 84 -14.04 15.54 0.12
C THR A 84 -13.24 14.64 -0.82
N LEU A 85 -12.05 15.11 -1.22
CA LEU A 85 -11.09 14.41 -2.07
C LEU A 85 -9.85 13.98 -1.27
N THR A 86 -9.21 12.89 -1.69
CA THR A 86 -8.07 12.27 -1.00
C THR A 86 -6.92 13.25 -0.74
N ALA A 87 -6.39 13.90 -1.79
CA ALA A 87 -5.25 14.81 -1.65
C ALA A 87 -5.58 16.00 -0.74
N VAL A 88 -6.80 16.54 -0.87
CA VAL A 88 -7.27 17.70 -0.09
C VAL A 88 -7.35 17.35 1.40
N ASN A 89 -8.00 16.24 1.73
CA ASN A 89 -8.24 15.88 3.12
C ASN A 89 -6.99 15.33 3.81
N HIS A 90 -6.12 14.59 3.11
CA HIS A 90 -4.85 14.17 3.69
C HIS A 90 -3.91 15.36 3.95
N ALA A 91 -3.90 16.38 3.07
CA ALA A 91 -3.21 17.63 3.34
C ALA A 91 -3.81 18.37 4.55
N ALA A 92 -5.14 18.42 4.67
CA ALA A 92 -5.81 19.05 5.79
C ALA A 92 -5.52 18.36 7.13
N LEU A 93 -5.53 17.01 7.15
CA LEU A 93 -5.25 16.20 8.34
C LEU A 93 -3.86 16.49 8.92
N VAL A 94 -2.86 16.69 8.06
CA VAL A 94 -1.48 16.89 8.50
C VAL A 94 -1.09 18.36 8.68
N THR A 95 -1.88 19.31 8.21
CA THR A 95 -1.59 20.76 8.36
C THR A 95 -2.53 21.48 9.32
N GLY A 96 -3.71 20.89 9.61
CA GLY A 96 -4.79 21.56 10.32
C GLY A 96 -5.40 22.74 9.54
N ARG A 97 -5.18 22.83 8.22
CA ARG A 97 -5.71 23.88 7.33
C ARG A 97 -6.70 23.29 6.34
N ASP A 98 -7.66 24.10 5.89
CA ASP A 98 -8.59 23.71 4.83
C ASP A 98 -7.95 23.76 3.43
N ALA A 99 -8.72 23.44 2.39
CA ALA A 99 -8.26 23.46 1.00
C ALA A 99 -7.66 24.82 0.58
N ALA A 100 -8.25 25.93 1.05
CA ALA A 100 -7.76 27.27 0.77
C ALA A 100 -6.45 27.57 1.51
N GLY A 101 -6.33 27.14 2.77
CA GLY A 101 -5.14 27.33 3.59
C GLY A 101 -3.96 26.46 3.19
N THR A 102 -4.19 25.28 2.64
CA THR A 102 -3.15 24.41 2.07
C THR A 102 -2.81 24.78 0.63
N GLY A 103 -3.77 25.34 -0.13
CA GLY A 103 -3.66 25.55 -1.56
C GLY A 103 -3.87 24.27 -2.39
N ILE A 104 -4.13 23.13 -1.74
CA ILE A 104 -4.43 21.85 -2.39
C ILE A 104 -5.96 21.72 -2.44
N VAL A 105 -6.51 22.00 -3.62
CA VAL A 105 -7.97 22.14 -3.82
C VAL A 105 -8.61 20.97 -4.59
N GLY A 106 -7.81 19.98 -4.98
CA GLY A 106 -8.29 18.75 -5.61
C GLY A 106 -7.17 17.72 -5.82
N ASN A 107 -7.54 16.49 -6.18
CA ASN A 107 -6.60 15.45 -6.58
C ASN A 107 -5.83 15.85 -7.85
N SER A 108 -6.50 16.55 -8.76
CA SER A 108 -5.90 17.26 -9.89
C SER A 108 -6.54 18.64 -10.00
N PHE A 109 -5.73 19.68 -10.10
CA PHE A 109 -6.21 21.06 -10.18
C PHE A 109 -5.30 21.93 -11.05
N ARG A 110 -5.77 23.15 -11.37
CA ARG A 110 -5.00 24.12 -12.15
C ARG A 110 -4.62 25.31 -11.29
N ARG A 111 -3.42 25.83 -11.52
CA ARG A 111 -3.00 27.09 -10.90
C ARG A 111 -3.63 28.27 -11.64
N PRO A 112 -3.99 29.37 -10.94
CA PRO A 112 -4.46 30.57 -11.60
C PRO A 112 -3.45 31.07 -12.65
N GLY A 113 -3.94 31.36 -13.87
CA GLY A 113 -3.13 31.89 -14.96
C GLY A 113 -2.38 30.87 -15.82
N THR A 114 -2.51 29.55 -15.58
CA THR A 114 -1.92 28.51 -16.44
C THR A 114 -2.80 28.13 -17.63
N ALA A 115 -2.23 27.44 -18.63
CA ALA A 115 -2.99 26.94 -19.78
C ALA A 115 -4.03 25.87 -19.39
N ILE A 116 -5.03 25.63 -20.25
CA ILE A 116 -6.14 24.69 -19.95
C ILE A 116 -5.67 23.24 -19.71
N GLY A 117 -4.59 22.82 -20.37
CA GLY A 117 -4.01 21.49 -20.19
C GLY A 117 -2.94 21.39 -19.10
N ASP A 118 -2.62 22.48 -18.41
CA ASP A 118 -1.53 22.51 -17.41
C ASP A 118 -2.08 22.18 -16.02
N TRP A 119 -2.19 20.87 -15.75
CA TRP A 119 -2.70 20.30 -14.51
C TRP A 119 -1.59 20.01 -13.51
N VAL A 120 -1.94 20.14 -12.23
CA VAL A 120 -1.09 19.85 -11.08
C VAL A 120 -1.75 18.75 -10.27
N SER A 121 -1.00 17.69 -9.97
CA SER A 121 -1.43 16.68 -9.02
C SER A 121 -1.41 17.24 -7.59
N GLY A 122 -2.53 17.11 -6.88
CA GLY A 122 -2.63 17.45 -5.46
C GLY A 122 -1.75 16.59 -4.56
N PHE A 123 -1.41 15.38 -5.00
CA PHE A 123 -0.55 14.45 -4.26
C PHE A 123 0.92 14.90 -4.25
N ASN A 124 1.33 15.72 -5.22
CA ASN A 124 2.74 16.15 -5.38
C ASN A 124 2.87 17.69 -5.32
N ALA A 125 1.81 18.40 -4.92
CA ALA A 125 1.82 19.85 -4.79
C ALA A 125 2.42 20.25 -3.43
N SER A 126 3.42 21.16 -3.44
CA SER A 126 3.89 21.77 -2.20
C SER A 126 2.87 22.74 -1.61
N SER A 127 2.90 22.84 -0.28
CA SER A 127 2.08 23.78 0.49
C SER A 127 2.97 24.63 1.40
N ASP A 128 2.61 25.90 1.54
CA ASP A 128 3.25 26.78 2.54
C ASP A 128 2.74 26.49 3.97
N ALA A 129 1.65 25.73 4.10
CA ALA A 129 1.15 25.29 5.39
C ALA A 129 2.15 24.32 6.05
N GLU A 130 2.44 24.54 7.32
CA GLU A 130 3.29 23.62 8.06
C GLU A 130 2.59 22.28 8.28
N THR A 131 3.26 21.20 7.86
CA THR A 131 2.80 19.83 8.04
C THR A 131 3.24 19.27 9.40
N LEU A 132 2.55 18.22 9.84
CA LEU A 132 2.81 17.55 11.11
C LEU A 132 4.23 16.99 11.15
N TRP A 133 4.71 16.41 10.04
CA TRP A 133 6.09 15.92 9.95
C TRP A 133 7.11 17.07 10.05
N LYS A 134 6.88 18.23 9.43
CA LYS A 134 7.78 19.39 9.61
C LYS A 134 7.77 19.88 11.05
N ALA A 135 6.60 19.97 11.67
CA ALA A 135 6.46 20.40 13.05
C ALA A 135 7.15 19.43 14.02
N ALA A 136 7.00 18.11 13.83
CA ALA A 136 7.65 17.08 14.62
C ALA A 136 9.18 17.14 14.48
N ARG A 137 9.70 17.18 13.26
CA ARG A 137 11.14 17.27 12.97
C ARG A 137 11.79 18.51 13.55
N ARG A 138 11.12 19.68 13.46
CA ARG A 138 11.59 20.92 14.09
C ARG A 138 11.74 20.77 15.62
N ASN A 139 10.94 19.91 16.24
CA ASN A 139 11.01 19.60 17.66
C ASN A 139 11.93 18.41 17.99
N GLY A 140 12.76 17.97 17.03
CA GLY A 140 13.74 16.91 17.23
C GLY A 140 13.17 15.49 17.24
N LEU A 141 11.94 15.31 16.73
CA LEU A 141 11.31 14.01 16.59
C LEU A 141 11.62 13.39 15.22
N SER A 142 11.89 12.09 15.21
CA SER A 142 12.11 11.27 14.02
C SER A 142 10.76 10.90 13.39
N VAL A 143 10.61 11.10 12.07
CA VAL A 143 9.34 10.90 11.38
C VAL A 143 9.46 9.94 10.20
N ALA A 144 8.57 8.93 10.18
CA ALA A 144 8.36 8.04 9.04
C ALA A 144 7.05 8.38 8.31
N THR A 145 7.11 8.58 7.00
CA THR A 145 5.91 8.68 6.14
C THR A 145 5.83 7.49 5.20
N LEU A 146 4.88 6.61 5.42
CA LEU A 146 4.69 5.37 4.67
C LEU A 146 3.45 5.52 3.79
N MET A 147 3.65 5.76 2.50
CA MET A 147 2.57 5.86 1.51
C MET A 147 1.54 6.98 1.76
N TRP A 148 1.83 7.93 2.65
CA TRP A 148 0.89 8.99 3.00
C TRP A 148 0.64 9.93 1.80
N PRO A 149 -0.63 10.18 1.38
CA PRO A 149 -0.93 11.09 0.29
C PRO A 149 -0.39 12.51 0.56
N GLY A 150 0.48 13.01 -0.31
CA GLY A 150 1.18 14.29 -0.13
C GLY A 150 2.63 14.19 0.36
N ALA A 151 3.10 12.99 0.75
CA ALA A 151 4.48 12.75 1.19
C ALA A 151 5.30 11.97 0.14
N ASP A 152 5.50 12.57 -1.04
CA ASP A 152 6.14 11.96 -2.21
C ASP A 152 7.69 11.94 -2.18
N GLY A 153 8.32 12.49 -1.13
CA GLY A 153 9.78 12.58 -1.06
C GLY A 153 10.39 13.62 -2.01
N GLY A 154 9.57 14.40 -2.74
CA GLY A 154 10.03 15.31 -3.79
C GLY A 154 10.40 16.72 -3.33
N ALA A 155 10.02 17.09 -2.10
CA ALA A 155 10.34 18.40 -1.51
C ALA A 155 10.41 18.33 0.03
N PRO A 156 11.13 19.27 0.70
CA PRO A 156 11.26 19.26 2.17
C PRO A 156 9.93 19.32 2.93
N ASP A 157 8.88 19.88 2.32
CA ASP A 157 7.53 19.91 2.90
C ASP A 157 6.71 18.65 2.62
N ARG A 158 7.21 17.74 1.78
CA ARG A 158 6.55 16.51 1.34
C ARG A 158 7.34 15.26 1.74
N MET A 159 8.07 15.33 2.86
CA MET A 159 8.88 14.22 3.36
C MET A 159 9.06 14.21 4.88
N GLY A 160 9.12 13.01 5.45
CA GLY A 160 9.65 12.74 6.80
C GLY A 160 11.18 12.76 6.84
N ASP A 161 11.77 12.12 7.85
CA ASP A 161 13.21 11.81 7.85
C ASP A 161 13.53 10.61 6.97
N PHE A 162 12.59 9.67 6.90
CA PHE A 162 12.58 8.54 5.98
C PHE A 162 11.13 8.18 5.63
N GLY A 163 10.93 7.39 4.58
CA GLY A 163 9.59 7.05 4.14
C GLY A 163 9.55 6.20 2.88
N ALA A 164 8.40 5.59 2.63
CA ALA A 164 8.09 4.91 1.39
C ALA A 164 7.03 5.71 0.64
N VAL A 165 7.14 5.76 -0.69
CA VAL A 165 6.27 6.60 -1.53
C VAL A 165 5.48 5.72 -2.48
N TRP A 166 4.27 6.17 -2.81
CA TRP A 166 3.42 5.44 -3.75
C TRP A 166 4.15 5.34 -5.09
N PRO A 167 4.49 4.13 -5.57
CA PRO A 167 5.24 4.01 -6.81
C PRO A 167 4.43 4.54 -7.99
N GLY A 168 5.15 5.10 -8.96
CA GLY A 168 4.56 5.46 -10.25
C GLY A 168 4.19 4.22 -11.07
N PRO A 169 3.93 4.39 -12.39
CA PRO A 169 3.60 3.28 -13.25
C PRO A 169 4.68 2.18 -13.20
N PRO A 170 4.29 0.90 -13.39
CA PRO A 170 5.26 -0.18 -13.45
C PRO A 170 6.21 0.01 -14.63
N LEU A 171 7.41 -0.56 -14.54
CA LEU A 171 8.38 -0.55 -15.63
C LEU A 171 7.85 -1.26 -16.88
N VAL A 172 6.99 -2.28 -16.67
CA VAL A 172 6.22 -2.96 -17.71
C VAL A 172 4.78 -3.09 -17.25
N ALA A 173 3.84 -2.74 -18.12
CA ALA A 173 2.41 -2.87 -17.83
C ALA A 173 1.99 -4.35 -17.72
N SER A 174 0.91 -4.59 -16.98
CA SER A 174 0.29 -5.91 -16.87
C SER A 174 -0.43 -6.32 -18.16
N GLY A 175 -0.54 -7.63 -18.38
CA GLY A 175 -1.21 -8.22 -19.53
C GLY A 175 -1.91 -9.53 -19.21
N VAL A 176 -2.85 -9.93 -20.07
CA VAL A 176 -3.42 -11.28 -20.07
C VAL A 176 -2.92 -11.98 -21.33
N LEU A 177 -2.23 -13.10 -21.16
CA LEU A 177 -1.66 -13.90 -22.23
C LEU A 177 -2.48 -15.17 -22.42
N GLU A 178 -2.71 -15.54 -23.68
CA GLU A 178 -3.29 -16.82 -24.06
C GLU A 178 -2.20 -17.68 -24.71
N LEU A 179 -1.68 -18.63 -23.96
CA LEU A 179 -0.60 -19.52 -24.38
C LEU A 179 -1.22 -20.76 -25.03
N LYS A 180 -1.01 -20.90 -26.33
CA LYS A 180 -1.60 -21.98 -27.12
C LYS A 180 -0.61 -23.13 -27.28
N PRO A 181 -1.08 -24.39 -27.29
CA PRO A 181 -0.20 -25.56 -27.42
C PRO A 181 0.64 -25.58 -28.69
N ASP A 182 0.14 -25.02 -29.78
CA ASP A 182 0.82 -24.95 -31.08
C ASP A 182 2.00 -23.96 -31.11
N THR A 183 2.09 -23.05 -30.14
CA THR A 183 3.23 -22.15 -29.95
C THR A 183 4.23 -22.66 -28.92
N ALA A 184 3.95 -23.81 -28.29
CA ALA A 184 4.83 -24.40 -27.29
C ALA A 184 5.99 -25.15 -27.93
N GLY A 185 7.16 -25.06 -27.30
CA GLY A 185 8.29 -25.94 -27.54
C GLY A 185 8.39 -27.08 -26.51
N THR A 186 9.48 -27.83 -26.59
CA THR A 186 9.82 -28.89 -25.62
C THR A 186 11.28 -28.74 -25.21
N THR A 187 11.59 -28.68 -23.92
CA THR A 187 12.98 -28.68 -23.42
C THR A 187 13.37 -30.02 -22.78
N GLY A 188 12.39 -30.79 -22.30
CA GLY A 188 12.63 -32.00 -21.50
C GLY A 188 13.17 -31.73 -20.09
N GLU A 189 13.25 -30.44 -19.68
CA GLU A 189 13.77 -30.03 -18.37
C GLU A 189 12.78 -30.32 -17.23
N VAL A 190 11.48 -30.27 -17.51
CA VAL A 190 10.41 -30.45 -16.52
C VAL A 190 9.76 -31.82 -16.75
N PRO A 191 9.80 -32.74 -15.76
CA PRO A 191 9.09 -34.01 -15.84
C PRO A 191 7.58 -33.79 -15.95
N SER A 192 6.91 -34.64 -16.69
CA SER A 192 5.46 -34.68 -16.81
C SER A 192 5.01 -36.14 -16.71
N ALA A 193 3.98 -36.38 -15.89
CA ALA A 193 3.47 -37.71 -15.58
C ALA A 193 2.64 -38.30 -16.74
N ASP A 194 2.26 -39.56 -16.55
CA ASP A 194 1.28 -40.30 -17.37
C ASP A 194 1.53 -40.29 -18.89
N GLY A 195 2.78 -40.07 -19.30
CA GLY A 195 3.19 -40.05 -20.70
C GLY A 195 2.73 -38.79 -21.46
N LEU A 196 2.25 -37.76 -20.75
CA LEU A 196 1.92 -36.47 -21.34
C LEU A 196 3.20 -35.67 -21.55
N ALA A 197 3.43 -35.16 -22.76
CA ALA A 197 4.58 -34.34 -23.05
C ALA A 197 4.40 -32.93 -22.47
N PRO A 198 5.42 -32.34 -21.81
CA PRO A 198 5.32 -30.99 -21.28
C PRO A 198 5.25 -29.96 -22.44
N LEU A 199 4.41 -28.93 -22.27
CA LEU A 199 4.35 -27.77 -23.18
C LEU A 199 5.15 -26.63 -22.57
N MET A 200 6.08 -26.01 -23.31
CA MET A 200 6.92 -24.93 -22.78
C MET A 200 6.84 -23.65 -23.63
N TRP A 201 6.69 -22.51 -22.97
CA TRP A 201 6.78 -21.18 -23.59
C TRP A 201 7.95 -20.38 -23.02
N ARG A 202 8.62 -19.63 -23.91
CA ARG A 202 9.57 -18.57 -23.57
C ARG A 202 8.82 -17.25 -23.59
N LEU A 203 8.70 -16.62 -22.44
CA LEU A 203 7.96 -15.39 -22.23
C LEU A 203 8.91 -14.29 -21.76
N ARG A 204 8.51 -13.03 -21.87
CA ARG A 204 9.38 -11.91 -21.55
C ARG A 204 8.65 -10.72 -20.94
N PHE A 205 9.34 -10.05 -20.05
CA PHE A 205 9.08 -8.66 -19.69
C PHE A 205 9.93 -7.77 -20.60
N ASP A 206 9.29 -7.06 -21.53
CA ASP A 206 9.96 -6.07 -22.37
C ASP A 206 10.10 -4.77 -21.56
N LEU A 207 11.28 -4.58 -20.94
CA LEU A 207 11.58 -3.46 -20.05
C LEU A 207 11.87 -2.16 -20.83
N GLY A 208 11.96 -2.22 -22.15
CA GLY A 208 12.28 -1.09 -23.02
C GLY A 208 13.78 -0.77 -23.09
N SER A 209 14.14 0.03 -24.09
CA SER A 209 15.55 0.34 -24.42
C SER A 209 16.25 1.28 -23.43
N SER A 210 15.50 2.01 -22.61
CA SER A 210 16.04 2.83 -21.51
C SER A 210 16.39 2.02 -20.28
N SER A 211 16.01 0.74 -20.24
CA SER A 211 16.25 -0.17 -19.11
C SER A 211 17.49 -1.05 -19.31
N SER A 212 18.03 -1.55 -18.20
CA SER A 212 19.11 -2.54 -18.20
C SER A 212 18.81 -3.67 -17.21
N PRO A 213 18.62 -4.93 -17.66
CA PRO A 213 18.55 -5.35 -19.07
C PRO A 213 17.34 -4.74 -19.81
N GLY A 214 17.34 -4.81 -21.15
CA GLY A 214 16.21 -4.30 -21.96
C GLY A 214 15.02 -5.25 -21.98
N GLU A 215 15.24 -6.53 -21.68
CA GLU A 215 14.18 -7.53 -21.49
C GLU A 215 14.63 -8.55 -20.43
N VAL A 216 13.66 -9.17 -19.77
CA VAL A 216 13.88 -10.29 -18.84
C VAL A 216 13.05 -11.47 -19.33
N GLU A 217 13.71 -12.58 -19.65
CA GLU A 217 13.06 -13.82 -20.10
C GLU A 217 12.68 -14.70 -18.91
N TYR A 218 11.50 -15.30 -18.97
CA TYR A 218 11.06 -16.35 -18.08
C TYR A 218 10.43 -17.50 -18.86
N LEU A 219 10.52 -18.70 -18.30
CA LEU A 219 9.99 -19.91 -18.88
C LEU A 219 8.74 -20.33 -18.12
N MET A 220 7.73 -20.79 -18.86
CA MET A 220 6.56 -21.43 -18.30
C MET A 220 6.34 -22.78 -19.00
N ALA A 221 6.37 -23.85 -18.22
CA ALA A 221 6.00 -25.19 -18.64
C ALA A 221 4.59 -25.51 -18.13
N LEU A 222 3.83 -26.27 -18.90
CA LEU A 222 2.60 -26.90 -18.46
C LEU A 222 2.79 -28.41 -18.47
N VAL A 223 2.49 -29.04 -17.33
CA VAL A 223 2.77 -30.45 -17.08
C VAL A 223 1.59 -31.16 -16.43
N ASP A 224 1.65 -32.49 -16.51
CA ASP A 224 0.93 -33.37 -15.60
C ASP A 224 1.80 -33.58 -14.35
N ALA A 225 1.42 -32.99 -13.21
CA ALA A 225 2.18 -33.12 -11.98
C ALA A 225 1.72 -34.32 -11.13
N GLU A 226 0.58 -34.95 -11.45
CA GLU A 226 -0.04 -36.00 -10.65
C GLU A 226 0.04 -37.36 -11.37
N PRO A 227 0.90 -38.30 -10.94
CA PRO A 227 0.99 -39.63 -11.57
C PRO A 227 -0.16 -40.54 -11.14
N ASP A 228 -1.38 -40.23 -11.59
CA ASP A 228 -2.62 -40.93 -11.24
C ASP A 228 -3.17 -41.85 -12.34
N GLY A 229 -2.44 -41.95 -13.46
CA GLY A 229 -2.79 -42.73 -14.64
C GLY A 229 -3.82 -42.04 -15.55
N ARG A 230 -4.08 -40.74 -15.38
CA ARG A 230 -5.03 -39.96 -16.18
C ARG A 230 -4.34 -38.73 -16.76
N PRO A 231 -3.77 -38.85 -17.99
CA PRO A 231 -3.00 -37.79 -18.62
C PRO A 231 -3.80 -36.48 -18.68
N ARG A 232 -3.35 -35.47 -17.92
CA ARG A 232 -3.95 -34.14 -17.92
C ARG A 232 -2.94 -33.07 -17.55
N TYR A 233 -3.06 -31.89 -18.15
CA TYR A 233 -2.34 -30.74 -17.66
C TYR A 233 -3.04 -30.17 -16.43
N ASP A 234 -2.32 -30.01 -15.31
CA ASP A 234 -2.90 -29.46 -14.07
C ASP A 234 -2.03 -28.42 -13.37
N THR A 235 -0.76 -28.34 -13.76
CA THR A 235 0.23 -27.52 -13.06
C THR A 235 1.11 -26.78 -14.06
N ALA A 236 1.31 -25.48 -13.82
CA ALA A 236 2.33 -24.71 -14.50
C ALA A 236 3.63 -24.72 -13.67
N ALA A 237 4.76 -24.96 -14.30
CA ALA A 237 6.09 -24.76 -13.73
C ALA A 237 6.66 -23.47 -14.30
N VAL A 238 7.15 -22.55 -13.48
CA VAL A 238 7.68 -21.25 -13.91
C VAL A 238 9.05 -21.00 -13.30
N ARG A 239 9.96 -20.41 -14.07
CA ARG A 239 11.25 -19.89 -13.58
C ARG A 239 11.73 -18.73 -14.45
N LEU A 240 12.60 -17.88 -13.92
CA LEU A 240 13.38 -16.99 -14.78
C LEU A 240 14.34 -17.82 -15.64
N ALA A 241 14.68 -17.31 -16.83
CA ALA A 241 15.57 -18.02 -17.75
C ALA A 241 16.97 -18.28 -17.15
N ASP A 242 17.44 -17.37 -16.30
CA ASP A 242 18.74 -17.43 -15.62
C ASP A 242 18.71 -18.27 -14.32
N ASP A 243 17.53 -18.68 -13.85
CA ASP A 243 17.37 -19.52 -12.66
C ASP A 243 17.38 -21.01 -13.02
N ALA A 244 17.80 -21.86 -12.08
CA ALA A 244 17.78 -23.31 -12.25
C ALA A 244 16.50 -23.96 -11.70
N ASP A 245 15.92 -23.37 -10.65
CA ASP A 245 14.82 -23.96 -9.90
C ASP A 245 13.46 -23.58 -10.48
N TRP A 246 12.57 -24.57 -10.56
CA TRP A 246 11.20 -24.40 -11.02
C TRP A 246 10.25 -24.21 -9.84
N SER A 247 9.39 -23.21 -9.92
CA SER A 247 8.26 -23.03 -9.03
C SER A 247 7.01 -23.57 -9.67
N TYR A 248 6.28 -24.45 -8.97
CA TYR A 248 5.06 -25.08 -9.47
C TYR A 248 3.85 -24.34 -8.92
N VAL A 249 2.90 -24.00 -9.80
CA VAL A 249 1.73 -23.19 -9.51
C VAL A 249 0.52 -23.77 -10.26
N GLY A 250 -0.56 -24.01 -9.52
CA GLY A 250 -1.81 -24.53 -10.04
C GLY A 250 -2.67 -23.47 -10.72
N GLU A 251 -3.79 -23.92 -11.27
CA GLU A 251 -4.86 -23.01 -11.73
C GLU A 251 -5.39 -22.16 -10.56
N MET A 252 -5.60 -20.88 -10.83
CA MET A 252 -5.99 -19.81 -9.90
C MET A 252 -4.99 -19.53 -8.78
N GLU A 253 -3.73 -19.97 -8.91
CA GLU A 253 -2.67 -19.65 -7.97
C GLU A 253 -1.73 -18.56 -8.50
N TRP A 254 -1.13 -17.82 -7.56
CA TRP A 254 -0.19 -16.73 -7.83
C TRP A 254 1.26 -17.18 -7.76
N ILE A 255 2.11 -16.50 -8.53
CA ILE A 255 3.57 -16.61 -8.46
C ILE A 255 4.22 -15.24 -8.56
N GLU A 256 5.25 -14.99 -7.75
CA GLU A 256 6.13 -13.82 -7.89
C GLU A 256 7.31 -14.19 -8.80
N LEU A 257 7.56 -13.36 -9.82
CA LEU A 257 8.78 -13.37 -10.61
C LEU A 257 9.59 -12.13 -10.24
N GLY A 258 10.58 -12.30 -9.37
CA GLY A 258 11.47 -11.23 -8.89
C GLY A 258 12.80 -11.20 -9.65
N PHE A 259 13.23 -10.03 -10.11
CA PHE A 259 14.46 -9.87 -10.89
C PHE A 259 15.13 -8.50 -10.66
N GLU A 260 16.42 -8.40 -10.98
CA GLU A 260 17.16 -7.13 -10.94
C GLU A 260 17.05 -6.39 -12.28
N ALA A 261 16.70 -5.11 -12.23
CA ALA A 261 16.72 -4.23 -13.40
C ALA A 261 17.03 -2.80 -12.98
N ARG A 262 17.52 -1.99 -13.93
CA ARG A 262 17.64 -0.54 -13.78
C ARG A 262 16.69 0.12 -14.78
N GLY A 263 15.58 0.67 -14.31
CA GLY A 263 14.67 1.48 -15.11
C GLY A 263 15.23 2.89 -15.40
N GLU A 264 14.53 3.67 -16.21
CA GLU A 264 14.95 5.03 -16.63
C GLU A 264 15.23 5.98 -15.45
N HIS A 265 14.42 5.88 -14.39
CA HIS A 265 14.51 6.75 -13.22
C HIS A 265 15.40 6.18 -12.10
N ASP A 266 16.02 5.02 -12.34
CA ASP A 266 16.84 4.37 -11.34
C ASP A 266 18.30 4.79 -11.47
N ASN A 267 18.91 5.17 -10.35
CA ASN A 267 20.34 5.49 -10.29
C ASN A 267 21.26 4.24 -10.36
N ARG A 268 20.72 3.04 -10.11
CA ARG A 268 21.42 1.74 -10.12
C ARG A 268 20.41 0.59 -10.27
N PRO A 269 20.84 -0.66 -10.49
CA PRO A 269 19.94 -1.82 -10.44
C PRO A 269 19.17 -1.90 -9.12
N ARG A 270 17.88 -2.25 -9.23
CA ARG A 270 16.89 -2.40 -8.17
C ARG A 270 16.19 -3.74 -8.34
N ARG A 271 15.70 -4.28 -7.22
CA ARG A 271 14.83 -5.46 -7.21
C ARG A 271 13.42 -5.10 -7.66
N TYR A 272 13.03 -5.62 -8.81
CA TYR A 272 11.67 -5.59 -9.35
C TYR A 272 10.95 -6.91 -9.05
N GLY A 273 9.62 -6.86 -9.03
CA GLY A 273 8.77 -8.03 -8.94
C GLY A 273 7.56 -7.90 -9.86
N ALA A 274 7.17 -9.02 -10.46
CA ALA A 274 5.93 -9.16 -11.20
C ALA A 274 5.11 -10.33 -10.61
N TRP A 275 3.88 -10.06 -10.20
CA TRP A 275 2.98 -11.09 -9.68
C TRP A 275 2.09 -11.60 -10.80
N CYS A 276 2.26 -12.86 -11.16
CA CYS A 276 1.52 -13.52 -12.22
C CYS A 276 0.51 -14.51 -11.62
N LYS A 277 -0.62 -14.72 -12.31
CA LYS A 277 -1.65 -15.71 -11.90
C LYS A 277 -2.02 -16.59 -13.07
N VAL A 278 -2.03 -17.91 -12.85
CA VAL A 278 -2.54 -18.86 -13.85
C VAL A 278 -4.06 -18.82 -13.79
N LEU A 279 -4.71 -18.03 -14.65
CA LEU A 279 -6.16 -17.83 -14.62
C LEU A 279 -6.94 -19.06 -15.07
N ARG A 280 -6.38 -19.85 -15.99
CA ARG A 280 -7.01 -21.06 -16.52
C ARG A 280 -6.00 -22.01 -17.13
N ILE A 281 -6.21 -23.30 -16.92
CA ILE A 281 -5.56 -24.42 -17.60
C ILE A 281 -6.64 -25.24 -18.31
N ASP A 282 -6.58 -25.31 -19.64
CA ASP A 282 -7.29 -26.35 -20.39
C ASP A 282 -6.56 -27.68 -20.18
N ARG A 283 -7.09 -28.49 -19.27
CA ARG A 283 -6.47 -29.74 -18.83
C ARG A 283 -6.32 -30.79 -19.94
N ILE A 284 -7.05 -30.64 -21.04
CA ILE A 284 -7.04 -31.60 -22.15
C ILE A 284 -6.15 -31.09 -23.27
N ASN A 285 -6.37 -29.85 -23.72
CA ASN A 285 -5.67 -29.33 -24.89
C ASN A 285 -4.34 -28.67 -24.53
N GLY A 286 -4.18 -28.17 -23.30
CA GLY A 286 -2.96 -27.52 -22.81
C GLY A 286 -2.89 -26.02 -23.07
N THR A 287 -4.01 -25.36 -23.38
CA THR A 287 -4.07 -23.89 -23.44
C THR A 287 -4.00 -23.32 -22.04
N VAL A 288 -3.20 -22.26 -21.84
CA VAL A 288 -3.10 -21.54 -20.56
C VAL A 288 -3.52 -20.09 -20.73
N ARG A 289 -4.36 -19.60 -19.82
CA ARG A 289 -4.64 -18.16 -19.69
C ARG A 289 -3.85 -17.64 -18.50
N LEU A 290 -2.92 -16.71 -18.73
CA LEU A 290 -1.99 -16.19 -17.73
C LEU A 290 -2.22 -14.70 -17.55
N TYR A 291 -2.47 -14.26 -16.32
CA TYR A 291 -2.27 -12.86 -15.96
C TYR A 291 -0.78 -12.65 -15.69
N GLN A 292 -0.13 -11.83 -16.52
CA GLN A 292 1.23 -11.34 -16.28
C GLN A 292 1.13 -9.98 -15.58
N GLY A 293 1.47 -9.92 -14.29
CA GLY A 293 1.53 -8.66 -13.56
C GLY A 293 2.59 -7.71 -14.10
N GLY A 294 2.41 -6.41 -13.82
CA GLY A 294 3.41 -5.42 -14.17
C GLY A 294 4.70 -5.56 -13.34
N ALA A 295 5.82 -5.11 -13.90
CA ALA A 295 7.11 -5.12 -13.22
C ALA A 295 7.22 -3.89 -12.31
N ASN A 296 7.13 -4.11 -11.00
CA ASN A 296 7.05 -3.07 -9.98
C ASN A 296 8.24 -3.12 -9.03
N ARG A 297 8.62 -1.97 -8.45
CA ARG A 297 9.61 -1.91 -7.36
C ARG A 297 9.11 -1.02 -6.24
N LEU A 298 9.62 -1.25 -5.03
CA LEU A 298 9.44 -0.33 -3.92
C LEU A 298 10.22 0.97 -4.20
N LEU A 299 9.62 2.11 -3.86
CA LEU A 299 10.27 3.42 -3.83
C LEU A 299 10.30 3.93 -2.38
N ALA A 300 11.49 4.23 -1.87
CA ALA A 300 11.63 4.77 -0.52
C ALA A 300 12.86 5.66 -0.36
N TYR A 301 12.93 6.38 0.74
CA TYR A 301 14.04 7.28 1.04
C TYR A 301 14.38 7.25 2.53
N PRO A 302 15.65 7.52 2.90
CA PRO A 302 16.82 7.56 2.01
C PRO A 302 17.14 6.17 1.44
N GLU A 303 18.08 6.08 0.50
CA GLU A 303 18.43 4.84 -0.20
C GLU A 303 18.75 3.66 0.73
N ALA A 304 19.45 3.91 1.84
CA ALA A 304 19.76 2.86 2.83
C ALA A 304 18.51 2.34 3.56
N PHE A 305 17.44 3.13 3.65
CA PHE A 305 16.15 2.66 4.16
C PHE A 305 15.40 1.87 3.09
N GLU A 306 15.41 2.33 1.83
CA GLU A 306 14.81 1.58 0.71
C GLU A 306 15.40 0.17 0.59
N ASP A 307 16.72 0.02 0.71
CA ASP A 307 17.38 -1.28 0.62
C ASP A 307 16.94 -2.24 1.70
N ARG A 308 16.97 -1.80 2.97
CA ARG A 308 16.56 -2.62 4.11
C ARG A 308 15.08 -2.96 4.06
N LEU A 309 14.23 -2.01 3.67
CA LEU A 309 12.80 -2.25 3.55
C LEU A 309 12.51 -3.22 2.40
N THR A 310 13.14 -3.05 1.24
CA THR A 310 12.99 -3.97 0.09
C THR A 310 13.45 -5.39 0.43
N GLU A 311 14.55 -5.53 1.17
CA GLU A 311 15.02 -6.83 1.67
C GLU A 311 14.00 -7.48 2.61
N ALA A 312 13.38 -6.69 3.49
CA ALA A 312 12.45 -7.18 4.50
C ALA A 312 11.06 -7.54 3.95
N VAL A 313 10.46 -6.68 3.10
CA VAL A 313 9.06 -6.84 2.67
C VAL A 313 8.90 -7.24 1.20
N GLY A 314 9.99 -7.20 0.42
CA GLY A 314 9.99 -7.49 -1.01
C GLY A 314 9.64 -6.28 -1.90
N PRO A 315 9.64 -6.48 -3.23
CA PRO A 315 9.25 -5.44 -4.18
C PRO A 315 7.78 -5.02 -4.02
N TRP A 316 7.40 -3.88 -4.59
CA TRP A 316 6.01 -3.40 -4.58
C TRP A 316 5.08 -4.36 -5.32
N PRO A 317 3.96 -4.81 -4.72
CA PRO A 317 3.08 -5.84 -5.31
C PRO A 317 2.22 -5.36 -6.49
N GLY A 318 2.23 -4.05 -6.78
CA GLY A 318 1.33 -3.40 -7.71
C GLY A 318 -0.05 -3.14 -7.11
N GLU A 319 -0.74 -2.15 -7.67
CA GLU A 319 -2.16 -1.91 -7.36
C GLU A 319 -3.07 -2.94 -8.03
N PRO A 320 -4.31 -3.14 -7.52
CA PRO A 320 -5.34 -3.90 -8.21
C PRO A 320 -5.60 -3.38 -9.63
N ASP A 321 -5.64 -4.29 -10.60
CA ASP A 321 -5.69 -3.92 -12.01
C ASP A 321 -7.11 -3.60 -12.46
N SER A 322 -7.53 -2.36 -12.18
CA SER A 322 -8.86 -1.85 -12.48
C SER A 322 -9.18 -1.88 -13.98
N ALA A 323 -8.17 -1.70 -14.84
CA ALA A 323 -8.35 -1.76 -16.29
C ALA A 323 -8.67 -3.18 -16.77
N LYS A 324 -8.02 -4.20 -16.19
CA LYS A 324 -8.34 -5.60 -16.52
C LYS A 324 -9.67 -6.04 -15.90
N LEU A 325 -10.05 -5.54 -14.73
CA LEU A 325 -11.39 -5.79 -14.21
C LEU A 325 -12.46 -5.14 -15.11
N ALA A 326 -12.27 -3.89 -15.54
CA ALA A 326 -13.18 -3.20 -16.45
C ALA A 326 -13.34 -3.95 -17.79
N ALA A 327 -12.25 -4.48 -18.34
CA ALA A 327 -12.31 -5.31 -19.53
C ALA A 327 -13.15 -6.59 -19.32
N TRP A 328 -13.06 -7.21 -18.14
CA TRP A 328 -13.85 -8.39 -17.79
C TRP A 328 -15.34 -8.08 -17.62
N TRP A 329 -15.69 -6.92 -17.07
CA TRP A 329 -17.09 -6.47 -16.98
C TRP A 329 -17.75 -6.34 -18.36
N LEU A 330 -16.97 -5.99 -19.39
CA LEU A 330 -17.44 -5.86 -20.77
C LEU A 330 -17.46 -7.21 -21.52
N ASP A 331 -16.47 -8.06 -21.28
CA ASP A 331 -16.34 -9.39 -21.87
C ASP A 331 -15.74 -10.35 -20.84
N LEU A 332 -16.53 -11.34 -20.39
CA LEU A 332 -16.13 -12.33 -19.38
C LEU A 332 -14.92 -13.17 -19.82
N ALA A 333 -14.58 -13.21 -21.12
CA ALA A 333 -13.38 -13.85 -21.64
C ALA A 333 -12.13 -12.94 -21.64
N ALA A 334 -12.30 -11.63 -21.47
CA ALA A 334 -11.24 -10.64 -21.37
C ALA A 334 -10.87 -10.34 -19.89
N GLY A 335 -9.72 -9.69 -19.67
CA GLY A 335 -9.40 -9.14 -18.35
C GLY A 335 -9.20 -10.16 -17.21
N ILE A 336 -9.48 -9.72 -15.98
CA ILE A 336 -9.44 -10.54 -14.76
C ILE A 336 -10.78 -10.45 -14.04
N ASP A 337 -11.19 -11.53 -13.39
CA ASP A 337 -12.43 -11.55 -12.61
C ASP A 337 -12.32 -10.74 -11.32
N LEU A 338 -13.48 -10.50 -10.69
CA LEU A 338 -13.57 -9.74 -9.44
C LEU A 338 -12.77 -10.39 -8.30
N ASP A 339 -12.75 -11.72 -8.20
CA ASP A 339 -12.01 -12.42 -7.16
C ASP A 339 -10.50 -12.20 -7.32
N THR A 340 -9.97 -12.31 -8.55
CA THR A 340 -8.56 -12.01 -8.83
C THR A 340 -8.22 -10.56 -8.54
N PHE A 341 -9.11 -9.61 -8.83
CA PHE A 341 -8.93 -8.20 -8.48
C PHE A 341 -8.91 -7.98 -6.96
N ILE A 342 -9.82 -8.60 -6.21
CA ILE A 342 -9.87 -8.52 -4.75
C ILE A 342 -8.58 -9.10 -4.14
N GLU A 343 -8.11 -10.24 -4.61
CA GLU A 343 -6.85 -10.86 -4.15
C GLU A 343 -5.64 -9.94 -4.36
N GLN A 344 -5.60 -9.15 -5.44
CA GLN A 344 -4.57 -8.12 -5.63
C GLN A 344 -4.67 -7.03 -4.55
N GLY A 345 -5.89 -6.60 -4.22
CA GLY A 345 -6.15 -5.61 -3.17
C GLY A 345 -5.70 -6.11 -1.82
N GLU A 346 -6.06 -7.34 -1.46
CA GLU A 346 -5.60 -7.95 -0.22
C GLU A 346 -4.08 -8.14 -0.16
N ARG A 347 -3.44 -8.47 -1.29
CA ARG A 347 -1.98 -8.56 -1.37
C ARG A 347 -1.32 -7.21 -1.11
N LEU A 348 -1.86 -6.13 -1.67
CA LEU A 348 -1.41 -4.78 -1.41
C LEU A 348 -1.62 -4.39 0.06
N ASP A 349 -2.80 -4.64 0.62
CA ASP A 349 -3.13 -4.31 2.01
C ASP A 349 -2.17 -4.99 2.99
N ARG A 350 -1.95 -6.31 2.82
CA ARG A 350 -0.98 -7.08 3.60
C ARG A 350 0.46 -6.57 3.43
N TYR A 351 0.81 -6.05 2.25
CA TYR A 351 2.14 -5.48 2.02
C TYR A 351 2.34 -4.18 2.81
N LEU A 352 1.30 -3.33 2.86
CA LEU A 352 1.29 -2.08 3.62
C LEU A 352 1.34 -2.33 5.14
N ASP A 353 0.63 -3.37 5.62
CA ASP A 353 0.72 -3.83 7.00
C ASP A 353 2.14 -4.27 7.34
N ARG A 354 2.73 -5.19 6.56
CA ARG A 354 4.10 -5.69 6.80
C ARG A 354 5.14 -4.57 6.78
N MET A 355 4.98 -3.57 5.91
CA MET A 355 5.84 -2.39 5.89
C MET A 355 5.73 -1.61 7.18
N THR A 356 4.51 -1.34 7.65
CA THR A 356 4.28 -0.59 8.89
C THR A 356 4.78 -1.36 10.11
N GLU A 357 4.50 -2.66 10.18
CA GLU A 357 4.99 -3.55 11.24
C GLU A 357 6.51 -3.59 11.30
N TRP A 358 7.18 -3.73 10.14
CA TRP A 358 8.63 -3.74 10.08
C TRP A 358 9.23 -2.41 10.54
N VAL A 359 8.67 -1.27 10.12
CA VAL A 359 9.11 0.05 10.59
C VAL A 359 8.91 0.21 12.10
N LEU A 360 7.80 -0.28 12.65
CA LEU A 360 7.54 -0.25 14.10
C LEU A 360 8.53 -1.12 14.90
N ALA A 361 9.00 -2.22 14.31
CA ALA A 361 9.93 -3.16 14.94
C ALA A 361 11.39 -2.71 14.84
N GLU A 362 11.82 -2.27 13.65
CA GLU A 362 13.24 -2.11 13.31
C GLU A 362 13.70 -0.64 13.24
N GLU A 363 12.78 0.33 13.14
CA GLU A 363 13.13 1.74 13.05
C GLU A 363 12.81 2.52 14.33
N ASN A 364 13.59 3.58 14.54
CA ASN A 364 13.33 4.53 15.62
C ASN A 364 12.61 5.77 15.07
N ALA A 365 11.28 5.67 14.95
CA ALA A 365 10.40 6.79 14.64
C ALA A 365 9.51 7.15 15.83
N ASP A 366 9.41 8.45 16.11
CA ASP A 366 8.51 9.00 17.12
C ASP A 366 7.10 9.24 16.54
N LEU A 367 7.02 9.55 15.24
CA LEU A 367 5.78 9.75 14.49
C LEU A 367 5.80 8.92 13.21
N ILE A 368 4.79 8.08 13.01
CA ILE A 368 4.61 7.25 11.83
C ILE A 368 3.26 7.60 11.20
N LEU A 369 3.26 7.92 9.92
CA LEU A 369 2.05 8.11 9.12
C LEU A 369 1.96 6.96 8.12
N THR A 370 0.85 6.24 8.08
CA THR A 370 0.63 5.12 7.17
C THR A 370 -0.77 5.17 6.55
N TYR A 371 -0.91 4.55 5.38
CA TYR A 371 -2.07 4.72 4.50
C TYR A 371 -2.45 3.40 3.81
N HIS A 372 -3.76 3.14 3.72
CA HIS A 372 -4.37 2.02 3.02
C HIS A 372 -5.42 2.53 2.01
N SER A 373 -5.32 2.13 0.74
CA SER A 373 -6.24 2.56 -0.33
C SER A 373 -7.35 1.54 -0.64
N SER A 374 -7.29 0.34 -0.07
CA SER A 374 -8.03 -0.85 -0.53
C SER A 374 -9.53 -0.61 -0.76
N ILE A 375 -10.18 0.13 0.14
CA ILE A 375 -11.62 0.43 0.06
C ILE A 375 -11.91 1.46 -1.04
N ASP A 376 -11.09 2.52 -1.14
CA ASP A 376 -11.19 3.49 -2.22
C ASP A 376 -11.05 2.84 -3.60
N THR A 377 -10.00 2.03 -3.77
CA THR A 377 -9.73 1.28 -5.00
C THR A 377 -10.89 0.37 -5.36
N TYR A 378 -11.44 -0.37 -4.40
CA TYR A 378 -12.60 -1.24 -4.63
C TYR A 378 -13.85 -0.46 -5.02
N LEU A 379 -14.14 0.64 -4.31
CA LEU A 379 -15.32 1.47 -4.59
C LEU A 379 -15.26 2.10 -5.98
N HIS A 380 -14.08 2.57 -6.41
CA HIS A 380 -13.86 3.05 -7.77
C HIS A 380 -14.08 1.98 -8.84
N ALA A 381 -13.62 0.75 -8.58
CA ALA A 381 -13.68 -0.34 -9.57
C ALA A 381 -15.02 -1.09 -9.61
N SER A 382 -15.78 -1.09 -8.50
CA SER A 382 -16.95 -1.97 -8.32
C SER A 382 -18.27 -1.21 -8.18
N LEU A 383 -18.27 0.08 -7.89
CA LEU A 383 -19.50 0.89 -7.88
C LEU A 383 -19.84 1.43 -9.28
N ILE A 384 -20.09 0.53 -10.23
CA ILE A 384 -20.85 0.85 -11.44
C ILE A 384 -22.34 0.90 -11.05
N THR A 385 -22.73 1.87 -10.22
CA THR A 385 -24.14 2.10 -9.88
C THR A 385 -24.76 3.25 -10.67
N ASP A 386 -23.96 4.02 -11.43
CA ASP A 386 -24.45 5.11 -12.29
C ASP A 386 -23.65 5.18 -13.60
N PRO A 387 -24.30 5.05 -14.78
CA PRO A 387 -23.64 5.12 -16.09
C PRO A 387 -22.97 6.47 -16.42
N ARG A 388 -23.11 7.49 -15.57
CA ARG A 388 -22.36 8.75 -15.71
C ARG A 388 -20.90 8.69 -15.22
N TRP A 389 -20.50 7.62 -14.53
CA TRP A 389 -19.14 7.48 -14.01
C TRP A 389 -18.09 7.08 -15.08
N GLU A 390 -18.50 6.47 -16.19
CA GLU A 390 -17.60 6.08 -17.30
C GLU A 390 -16.89 7.30 -17.94
N GLU A 391 -17.55 8.46 -18.02
CA GLU A 391 -16.97 9.68 -18.61
C GLU A 391 -15.98 10.42 -17.70
N LEU A 392 -15.92 10.09 -16.41
CA LEU A 392 -15.10 10.81 -15.41
C LEU A 392 -13.76 10.12 -15.14
N THR A 393 -13.70 8.78 -15.16
CA THR A 393 -12.46 8.03 -14.92
C THR A 393 -11.42 8.23 -16.03
N ASP A 394 -11.84 8.36 -17.29
CA ASP A 394 -10.93 8.62 -18.42
C ASP A 394 -10.34 10.05 -18.46
N ARG A 395 -10.77 10.94 -17.56
CA ARG A 395 -10.35 12.35 -17.56
C ARG A 395 -9.62 12.80 -16.28
N ILE A 396 -9.48 11.92 -15.29
CA ILE A 396 -8.88 12.24 -13.98
C ILE A 396 -7.67 11.34 -13.63
N GLY A 397 -7.34 10.35 -14.48
CA GLY A 397 -6.07 9.61 -14.41
C GLY A 397 -4.86 10.41 -14.85
#